data_AF-A0A966NW99-F1
#
_entry.id   AF-A0A966NW99-F1
#
_cell.length_a   1.000
_cell.length_b   1.000
_cell.length_c   1.000
_cell.angle_alpha   90.00
_cell.angle_beta   90.00
_cell.angle_gamma   90.00
#
_symmetry.space_group_name_H-M   'P 1'
#
loop_
_entity.id
_entity.type
_entity.pdbx_description
1 polymer ?
#
loop_
_entity_poly.entity_id
_entity_poly.type
_entity_poly.pdbx_seq_one_letter_code
_entity_poly.pdbx_strand_id
1 'polypeptide(L)'
;ALAVARLVEPLRTGLKAQEMLALAEDVEMPLVAVLARMEHLGIGVDRSALDRIASHLESRVAELTTKLHGLAGKEFNINSPAQLRVILFEEKKLQPGKKTKTGFSTDAATLEKIRDQWPDFIDALMEFRELDKLRGTYGDGLREVVASDGRIHATFNQMVARTGRLSSENPNLHNIPVRSDEGKVFRTAFVPAKGSQFLVADYNQIELRCIAHLANDPGLIDAFTKGEDIHTSTAARVFGVAASKVTGEMRSKAKMVSYGLAYGMEAYGLSQRLGIAVDEAAEILDAYFAAFPNVKQYMDDAVEAAKKRGYTVTLFGRRRFIPELNNPNFRLRQIGERQ
;
A
#
# COMPACT_ATOMS: atom_id res chain seq x y z
N ALA A 1 8.30 22.35 30.05
CA ALA A 1 7.73 21.65 31.23
C ALA A 1 6.42 22.28 31.71
N LEU A 2 6.40 23.55 32.14
CA LEU A 2 5.20 24.18 32.72
C LEU A 2 3.97 24.18 31.77
N ALA A 3 4.17 24.46 30.47
CA ALA A 3 3.09 24.43 29.48
C ALA A 3 2.48 23.02 29.34
N VAL A 4 3.33 21.98 29.23
CA VAL A 4 2.88 20.58 29.16
C VAL A 4 2.10 20.20 30.41
N ALA A 5 2.62 20.51 31.60
CA ALA A 5 1.95 20.22 32.86
C ALA A 5 0.54 20.86 32.94
N ARG A 6 0.39 22.10 32.46
CA ARG A 6 -0.91 22.79 32.39
C ARG A 6 -1.88 22.22 31.36
N LEU A 7 -1.36 21.56 30.31
CA LEU A 7 -2.18 20.97 29.25
C LEU A 7 -2.61 19.53 29.54
N VAL A 8 -1.93 18.82 30.44
CA VAL A 8 -2.23 17.42 30.75
C VAL A 8 -3.69 17.24 31.16
N GLU A 9 -4.16 17.97 32.17
CA GLU A 9 -5.53 17.78 32.68
C GLU A 9 -6.62 18.19 31.68
N PRO A 10 -6.52 19.34 30.98
CA PRO A 10 -7.45 19.68 29.89
C PRO A 10 -7.48 18.63 28.78
N LEU A 11 -6.32 18.11 28.36
CA LEU A 11 -6.25 17.08 27.31
C LEU A 11 -6.85 15.75 27.78
N ARG A 12 -6.58 15.32 29.02
CA ARG A 12 -7.19 14.13 29.62
C ARG A 12 -8.71 14.25 29.72
N THR A 13 -9.19 15.42 30.14
CA THR A 13 -10.63 15.72 30.19
C THR A 13 -11.25 15.64 28.79
N GLY A 14 -10.59 16.24 27.78
CA GLY A 14 -11.02 16.16 26.39
C GLY A 14 -11.06 14.73 25.85
N LEU A 15 -10.01 13.94 26.10
CA LEU A 15 -9.94 12.53 25.71
C LEU A 15 -11.02 11.70 26.40
N LYS A 16 -11.31 11.95 27.68
CA LYS A 16 -12.37 11.26 28.43
C LYS A 16 -13.75 11.59 27.86
N ALA A 17 -14.02 12.86 27.58
CA ALA A 17 -15.27 13.29 26.95
C ALA A 17 -15.46 12.71 25.54
N GLN A 18 -14.36 12.34 24.87
CA GLN A 18 -14.36 11.68 23.57
C GLN A 18 -14.23 10.15 23.65
N GLU A 19 -14.26 9.56 24.84
CA GLU A 19 -14.10 8.11 25.06
C GLU A 19 -12.78 7.55 24.48
N MET A 20 -11.76 8.41 24.34
CA MET A 20 -10.44 8.07 23.79
C MET A 20 -9.37 7.93 24.88
N LEU A 21 -9.72 8.13 26.15
CA LEU A 21 -8.75 8.09 27.25
C LEU A 21 -8.11 6.71 27.39
N ALA A 22 -8.92 5.63 27.37
CA ALA A 22 -8.41 4.26 27.44
C ALA A 22 -7.46 3.94 26.27
N LEU A 23 -7.81 4.33 25.04
CA LEU A 23 -6.92 4.17 23.88
C LEU A 23 -5.56 4.86 24.13
N ALA A 24 -5.58 6.09 24.65
CA ALA A 24 -4.37 6.84 24.91
C ALA A 24 -3.51 6.20 26.00
N GLU A 25 -4.12 5.78 27.12
CA GLU A 25 -3.39 5.28 28.29
C GLU A 25 -2.98 3.81 28.16
N ASP A 26 -3.82 2.97 27.57
CA ASP A 26 -3.62 1.52 27.55
C ASP A 26 -2.90 1.03 26.28
N VAL A 27 -2.95 1.82 25.19
CA VAL A 27 -2.35 1.47 23.90
C VAL A 27 -1.27 2.46 23.49
N GLU A 28 -1.62 3.74 23.33
CA GLU A 28 -0.72 4.68 22.66
C GLU A 28 0.50 5.04 23.50
N MET A 29 0.32 5.39 24.77
CA MET A 29 1.41 5.78 25.68
C MET A 29 2.36 4.61 26.00
N PRO A 30 1.89 3.37 26.28
CA PRO A 30 2.77 2.22 26.45
C PRO A 30 3.55 1.89 25.16
N LEU A 31 2.93 2.07 23.99
CA LEU A 31 3.58 1.84 22.70
C LEU A 31 4.78 2.77 22.48
N VAL A 32 4.74 4.03 22.97
CA VAL A 32 5.89 4.96 22.88
C VAL A 32 7.17 4.33 23.43
N ALA A 33 7.11 3.69 24.60
CA ALA A 33 8.27 3.06 25.21
C ALA A 33 8.78 1.84 24.42
N VAL A 34 7.87 1.10 23.78
CA VAL A 34 8.23 -0.02 22.89
C VAL A 34 8.94 0.51 21.64
N LEU A 35 8.37 1.52 20.98
CA LEU A 35 8.96 2.13 19.78
C LEU A 35 10.32 2.74 20.09
N ALA A 36 10.46 3.52 21.17
CA ALA A 36 11.73 4.11 21.57
C ALA A 36 12.84 3.05 21.76
N ARG A 37 12.51 1.87 22.32
CA ARG A 37 13.45 0.75 22.41
C ARG A 37 13.78 0.16 21.03
N MET A 38 12.80 0.00 20.15
CA MET A 38 13.02 -0.49 18.78
C MET A 38 13.94 0.44 17.99
N GLU A 39 13.69 1.76 18.06
CA GLU A 39 14.51 2.79 17.40
C GLU A 39 15.93 2.80 17.97
N HIS A 40 16.07 2.80 19.31
CA HIS A 40 17.37 2.80 19.97
C HIS A 40 18.18 1.54 19.66
N LEU A 41 17.53 0.36 19.64
CA LEU A 41 18.20 -0.88 19.28
C LEU A 41 18.55 -0.93 17.80
N GLY A 42 17.73 -0.39 16.90
CA GLY A 42 17.92 -0.46 15.46
C GLY A 42 17.95 -1.90 14.89
N ILE A 43 18.19 -2.02 13.59
CA ILE A 43 18.36 -3.31 12.90
C ILE A 43 19.78 -3.44 12.34
N GLY A 44 20.40 -4.61 12.52
CA GLY A 44 21.75 -4.87 12.03
C GLY A 44 21.81 -4.96 10.51
N VAL A 45 22.89 -4.46 9.90
CA VAL A 45 23.10 -4.46 8.46
C VAL A 45 24.48 -5.02 8.11
N ASP A 46 24.53 -5.98 7.20
CA ASP A 46 25.75 -6.37 6.50
C ASP A 46 26.06 -5.31 5.43
N ARG A 47 26.95 -4.37 5.79
CA ARG A 47 27.39 -3.29 4.90
C ARG A 47 27.97 -3.83 3.60
N SER A 48 28.77 -4.89 3.66
CA SER A 48 29.38 -5.46 2.46
C SER A 48 28.35 -6.10 1.53
N ALA A 49 27.31 -6.73 2.07
CA ALA A 49 26.19 -7.21 1.27
C ALA A 49 25.42 -6.06 0.62
N LEU A 50 25.10 -5.02 1.39
CA LEU A 50 24.44 -3.82 0.86
C LEU A 50 25.29 -3.14 -0.21
N ASP A 51 26.61 -3.10 -0.04
CA ASP A 51 27.54 -2.56 -1.01
C ASP A 51 27.52 -3.36 -2.32
N ARG A 52 27.57 -4.69 -2.25
CA ARG A 52 27.46 -5.53 -3.46
C ARG A 52 26.13 -5.30 -4.20
N ILE A 53 25.02 -5.18 -3.47
CA ILE A 53 23.69 -4.96 -4.06
C ILE A 53 23.65 -3.62 -4.80
N ALA A 54 24.05 -2.53 -4.15
CA ALA A 54 23.96 -1.22 -4.80
C ALA A 54 24.93 -1.09 -5.99
N SER A 55 26.14 -1.64 -5.92
CA SER A 55 27.06 -1.64 -7.07
C SER A 55 26.56 -2.49 -8.23
N HIS A 56 25.86 -3.59 -7.97
CA HIS A 56 25.17 -4.35 -9.01
C HIS A 56 24.10 -3.50 -9.71
N LEU A 57 23.25 -2.81 -8.93
CA LEU A 57 22.19 -1.95 -9.46
C LEU A 57 22.75 -0.75 -10.23
N GLU A 58 23.82 -0.11 -9.75
CA GLU A 58 24.54 0.95 -10.47
C GLU A 58 24.98 0.48 -11.86
N SER A 59 25.60 -0.71 -11.95
CA SER A 59 26.01 -1.30 -13.24
C SER A 59 24.83 -1.55 -14.16
N ARG A 60 23.76 -2.17 -13.66
CA ARG A 60 22.55 -2.48 -14.46
C ARG A 60 21.84 -1.22 -14.96
N VAL A 61 21.75 -0.20 -14.12
CA VAL A 61 21.16 1.10 -14.49
C VAL A 61 22.00 1.78 -15.56
N ALA A 62 23.33 1.72 -15.48
CA ALA A 62 24.22 2.24 -16.51
C ALA A 62 24.05 1.50 -17.85
N GLU A 63 24.03 0.16 -17.83
CA GLU A 63 23.79 -0.68 -19.02
C GLU A 63 22.47 -0.33 -19.71
N LEU A 64 21.38 -0.24 -18.93
CA LEU A 64 20.05 0.11 -19.43
C LEU A 64 19.99 1.55 -19.95
N THR A 65 20.73 2.48 -19.33
CA THR A 65 20.85 3.86 -19.82
C THR A 65 21.45 3.88 -21.21
N THR A 66 22.60 3.22 -21.40
CA THR A 66 23.25 3.12 -22.72
C THR A 66 22.35 2.45 -23.74
N LYS A 67 21.66 1.35 -23.37
CA LYS A 67 20.70 0.67 -24.25
C LYS A 67 19.56 1.60 -24.68
N LEU A 68 18.95 2.33 -23.73
CA LEU A 68 17.83 3.24 -24.02
C LEU A 68 18.27 4.43 -24.89
N HIS A 69 19.45 5.01 -24.65
CA HIS A 69 20.02 6.04 -25.51
C HIS A 69 20.28 5.51 -26.93
N GLY A 70 20.83 4.31 -27.05
CA GLY A 70 21.05 3.65 -28.34
C GLY A 70 19.75 3.40 -29.11
N LEU A 71 18.71 2.90 -28.43
CA LEU A 71 17.39 2.69 -29.03
C LEU A 71 16.72 4.01 -29.43
N ALA A 72 16.85 5.06 -28.62
CA ALA A 72 16.34 6.40 -28.94
C ALA A 72 17.15 7.13 -30.02
N GLY A 73 18.38 6.68 -30.31
CA GLY A 73 19.31 7.33 -31.23
C GLY A 73 19.91 8.63 -30.70
N LYS A 74 19.73 8.95 -29.41
CA LYS A 74 20.28 10.13 -28.75
C LYS A 74 20.27 10.00 -27.24
N GLU A 75 21.09 10.82 -26.59
CA GLU A 75 21.08 10.97 -25.13
C GLU A 75 19.91 11.83 -24.67
N PHE A 76 19.31 11.44 -23.55
CA PHE A 76 18.27 12.19 -22.86
C PHE A 76 18.19 11.75 -21.39
N ASN A 77 17.57 12.57 -20.55
CA ASN A 77 17.28 12.21 -19.17
C ASN A 77 16.06 11.27 -19.11
N ILE A 78 16.33 9.97 -18.92
CA ILE A 78 15.30 8.91 -18.85
C ILE A 78 14.33 9.14 -17.69
N ASN A 79 14.79 9.76 -16.60
CA ASN A 79 13.98 10.11 -15.44
C ASN A 79 13.14 11.37 -15.65
N SER A 80 13.33 12.12 -16.74
CA SER A 80 12.51 13.30 -17.07
C SER A 80 11.26 12.88 -17.86
N PRO A 81 10.05 12.96 -17.28
CA PRO A 81 8.83 12.62 -18.01
C PRO A 81 8.61 13.51 -19.23
N ALA A 82 9.12 14.75 -19.20
CA ALA A 82 9.02 15.67 -20.33
C ALA A 82 9.85 15.21 -21.52
N GLN A 83 11.13 14.88 -21.31
CA GLN A 83 11.99 14.40 -22.40
C GLN A 83 11.51 13.05 -22.92
N LEU A 84 11.13 12.15 -22.02
CA LEU A 84 10.60 10.84 -22.40
C LEU A 84 9.31 10.94 -23.24
N ARG A 85 8.43 11.90 -22.95
CA ARG A 85 7.23 12.16 -23.78
C ARG A 85 7.59 12.55 -25.21
N VAL A 86 8.61 13.38 -25.39
CA VAL A 86 9.08 13.80 -26.73
C VAL A 86 9.55 12.57 -27.51
N ILE A 87 10.39 11.72 -26.90
CA ILE A 87 10.86 10.47 -27.51
C ILE A 87 9.68 9.56 -27.91
N LEU A 88 8.79 9.26 -26.97
CA LEU A 88 7.72 8.28 -27.18
C LEU A 88 6.65 8.78 -28.15
N PHE A 89 6.17 10.02 -27.99
CA PHE A 89 4.93 10.46 -28.63
C PHE A 89 5.15 11.47 -29.76
N GLU A 90 6.26 12.21 -29.78
CA GLU A 90 6.55 13.19 -30.84
C GLU A 90 7.46 12.58 -31.90
N GLU A 91 8.56 11.95 -31.48
CA GLU A 91 9.57 11.38 -32.40
C GLU A 91 9.18 10.00 -32.88
N LYS A 92 8.93 9.06 -31.96
CA LYS A 92 8.52 7.70 -32.31
C LYS A 92 7.04 7.60 -32.69
N LYS A 93 6.23 8.61 -32.35
CA LYS A 93 4.80 8.72 -32.66
C LYS A 93 3.98 7.52 -32.18
N LEU A 94 4.33 6.95 -31.02
CA LEU A 94 3.52 5.92 -30.38
C LEU A 94 2.13 6.48 -30.05
N GLN A 95 1.08 5.67 -30.18
CA GLN A 95 -0.28 6.11 -29.88
C GLN A 95 -0.41 6.40 -28.38
N PRO A 96 -0.62 7.66 -27.98
CA PRO A 96 -0.55 8.01 -26.57
C PRO A 96 -1.79 7.55 -25.81
N GLY A 97 -1.60 7.20 -24.54
CA GLY A 97 -2.69 6.89 -23.62
C GLY A 97 -3.32 8.13 -22.98
N LYS A 98 -3.62 8.01 -21.69
CA LYS A 98 -4.31 9.04 -20.89
C LYS A 98 -3.51 10.35 -20.84
N LYS A 99 -4.17 11.49 -21.08
CA LYS A 99 -3.60 12.82 -20.82
C LYS A 99 -3.69 13.19 -19.34
N THR A 100 -2.62 13.80 -18.83
CA THR A 100 -2.57 14.48 -17.53
C THR A 100 -2.57 16.00 -17.75
N LYS A 101 -2.64 16.78 -16.67
CA LYS A 101 -2.56 18.25 -16.73
C LYS A 101 -1.28 18.76 -17.42
N THR A 102 -0.20 17.97 -17.39
CA THR A 102 1.13 18.33 -17.91
C THR A 102 1.52 17.58 -19.19
N GLY A 103 0.58 16.90 -19.86
CA GLY A 103 0.83 16.12 -21.07
C GLY A 103 0.49 14.63 -20.92
N PHE A 104 0.86 13.80 -21.89
CA PHE A 104 0.57 12.37 -21.86
C PHE A 104 1.25 11.64 -20.69
N SER A 105 0.55 10.69 -20.06
CA SER A 105 1.16 9.89 -19.00
C SER A 105 2.24 8.98 -19.59
N THR A 106 3.27 8.73 -18.80
CA THR A 106 4.27 7.69 -19.07
C THR A 106 4.33 6.71 -17.91
N ASP A 107 3.27 6.56 -17.12
CA ASP A 107 3.20 5.57 -16.03
C ASP A 107 3.23 4.12 -16.55
N ALA A 108 3.47 3.15 -15.66
CA ALA A 108 3.57 1.74 -16.02
C ALA A 108 2.31 1.22 -16.75
N ALA A 109 1.11 1.65 -16.32
CA ALA A 109 -0.15 1.23 -16.94
C ALA A 109 -0.32 1.79 -18.36
N THR A 110 0.19 2.99 -18.62
CA THR A 110 0.21 3.60 -19.96
C THR A 110 1.23 2.93 -20.85
N LEU A 111 2.44 2.66 -20.32
CA LEU A 111 3.50 1.98 -21.06
C LEU A 111 3.11 0.55 -21.45
N GLU A 112 2.45 -0.21 -20.57
CA GLU A 112 1.98 -1.57 -20.89
C GLU A 112 1.02 -1.58 -22.08
N LYS A 113 0.13 -0.58 -22.19
CA LYS A 113 -0.85 -0.48 -23.29
C LYS A 113 -0.22 -0.18 -24.65
N ILE A 114 0.98 0.38 -24.66
CA ILE A 114 1.70 0.76 -25.89
C ILE A 114 2.95 -0.10 -26.10
N ARG A 115 3.13 -1.13 -25.26
CA ARG A 115 4.30 -2.00 -25.25
C ARG A 115 4.56 -2.63 -26.61
N ASP A 116 3.53 -3.16 -27.25
CA ASP A 116 3.61 -3.81 -28.57
C ASP A 116 4.09 -2.89 -29.69
N GLN A 117 4.00 -1.57 -29.52
CA GLN A 117 4.44 -0.61 -30.54
C GLN A 117 5.95 -0.37 -30.52
N TRP A 118 6.62 -0.60 -29.39
CA TRP A 118 8.09 -0.55 -29.30
C TRP A 118 8.64 -1.41 -28.13
N PRO A 119 8.53 -2.74 -28.23
CA PRO A 119 8.78 -3.64 -27.09
C PRO A 119 10.18 -3.47 -26.47
N ASP A 120 11.22 -3.45 -27.30
CA ASP A 120 12.61 -3.40 -26.82
C ASP A 120 12.93 -2.16 -25.97
N PHE A 121 12.31 -1.02 -26.29
CA PHE A 121 12.49 0.22 -25.54
C PHE A 121 11.59 0.26 -24.30
N ILE A 122 10.33 -0.16 -24.42
CA ILE A 122 9.38 -0.12 -23.31
C ILE A 122 9.81 -1.09 -22.21
N ASP A 123 10.24 -2.31 -22.57
CA ASP A 123 10.67 -3.31 -21.61
C ASP A 123 11.94 -2.85 -20.88
N ALA A 124 12.93 -2.34 -21.63
CA ALA A 124 14.15 -1.77 -21.05
C ALA A 124 13.86 -0.55 -20.16
N LEU A 125 12.89 0.29 -20.52
CA LEU A 125 12.50 1.46 -19.74
C LEU A 125 11.78 1.07 -18.44
N MET A 126 10.91 0.07 -18.50
CA MET A 126 10.22 -0.45 -17.33
C MET A 126 11.21 -1.07 -16.34
N GLU A 127 12.15 -1.88 -16.84
CA GLU A 127 13.25 -2.43 -16.06
C GLU A 127 14.12 -1.31 -15.46
N PHE A 128 14.55 -0.34 -16.28
CA PHE A 128 15.36 0.80 -15.82
C PHE A 128 14.70 1.52 -14.64
N ARG A 129 13.40 1.82 -14.74
CA ARG A 129 12.68 2.56 -13.68
C ARG A 129 12.55 1.76 -12.40
N GLU A 130 12.39 0.45 -12.51
CA GLU A 130 12.40 -0.42 -11.35
C GLU A 130 13.78 -0.40 -10.68
N LEU A 131 14.85 -0.66 -11.44
CA LEU A 131 16.21 -0.74 -10.90
C LEU A 131 16.74 0.60 -10.41
N ASP A 132 16.46 1.71 -11.10
CA ASP A 132 16.90 3.03 -10.65
C ASP A 132 16.17 3.48 -9.38
N LYS A 133 14.89 3.11 -9.23
CA LYS A 133 14.16 3.31 -7.97
C LYS A 133 14.78 2.47 -6.85
N LEU A 134 15.11 1.20 -7.12
CA LEU A 134 15.75 0.32 -6.15
C LEU A 134 17.12 0.87 -5.73
N ARG A 135 17.93 1.29 -6.71
CA ARG A 135 19.24 1.91 -6.54
C ARG A 135 19.17 3.15 -5.68
N GLY A 136 18.36 4.14 -6.06
CA GLY A 136 18.29 5.41 -5.34
C GLY A 136 17.64 5.28 -3.96
N THR A 137 16.50 4.59 -3.86
CA THR A 137 15.73 4.55 -2.60
C THR A 137 16.37 3.61 -1.57
N TYR A 138 16.82 2.43 -2.01
CA TYR A 138 17.30 1.40 -1.09
C TYR A 138 18.79 1.17 -1.18
N GLY A 139 19.40 1.25 -2.37
CA GLY A 139 20.85 1.17 -2.52
C GLY A 139 21.56 2.32 -1.81
N ASP A 140 21.46 3.51 -2.38
CA ASP A 140 22.06 4.74 -1.86
C ASP A 140 21.43 5.10 -0.51
N GLY A 141 20.10 5.15 -0.46
CA GLY A 141 19.35 5.59 0.72
C GLY A 141 19.58 4.74 1.97
N LEU A 142 19.75 3.41 1.87
CA LEU A 142 20.07 2.60 3.06
C LEU A 142 21.54 2.70 3.45
N ARG A 143 22.47 2.83 2.49
CA ARG A 143 23.91 2.95 2.80
C ARG A 143 24.20 4.20 3.62
N GLU A 144 23.57 5.32 3.26
CA GLU A 144 23.76 6.62 3.93
C GLU A 144 23.30 6.63 5.39
N VAL A 145 22.30 5.82 5.74
CA VAL A 145 21.67 5.82 7.07
C VAL A 145 22.13 4.69 7.98
N VAL A 146 23.07 3.84 7.53
CA VAL A 146 23.71 2.87 8.45
C VAL A 146 24.63 3.64 9.39
N ALA A 147 24.34 3.58 10.69
CA ALA A 147 25.09 4.24 11.74
C ALA A 147 26.44 3.54 12.01
N SER A 148 27.30 4.19 12.80
CA SER A 148 28.66 3.72 13.10
C SER A 148 28.72 2.37 13.81
N ASP A 149 27.64 1.97 14.49
CA ASP A 149 27.48 0.66 15.13
C ASP A 149 27.06 -0.47 14.15
N GLY A 150 26.93 -0.15 12.85
CA GLY A 150 26.53 -1.09 11.80
C GLY A 150 25.03 -1.35 11.76
N ARG A 151 24.21 -0.44 12.30
CA ARG A 151 22.76 -0.60 12.41
C ARG A 151 22.01 0.56 11.77
N ILE A 152 20.77 0.32 11.39
CA ILE A 152 19.83 1.36 10.94
C ILE A 152 18.84 1.64 12.07
N HIS A 153 18.72 2.92 12.43
CA HIS A 153 17.82 3.42 13.48
C HIS A 153 16.72 4.27 12.84
N ALA A 154 15.70 3.61 12.30
CA ALA A 154 14.54 4.29 11.76
C ALA A 154 13.73 4.96 12.87
N THR A 155 12.96 5.99 12.52
CA THR A 155 11.96 6.62 13.39
C THR A 155 10.56 6.09 13.05
N PHE A 156 9.80 5.69 14.07
CA PHE A 156 8.42 5.23 13.95
C PHE A 156 7.45 6.31 14.42
N ASN A 157 6.76 6.92 13.46
CA ASN A 157 5.81 7.99 13.72
C ASN A 157 4.42 7.44 14.03
N GLN A 158 3.94 7.72 15.24
CA GLN A 158 2.61 7.30 15.71
C GLN A 158 1.48 8.27 15.33
N MET A 159 1.82 9.52 14.98
CA MET A 159 0.83 10.61 14.80
C MET A 159 0.64 11.06 13.35
N VAL A 160 1.22 10.36 12.36
CA VAL A 160 1.18 10.78 10.95
C VAL A 160 -0.04 10.21 10.22
N ALA A 161 -0.28 8.90 10.31
CA ALA A 161 -1.37 8.28 9.58
C ALA A 161 -2.72 8.57 10.24
N ARG A 162 -3.68 9.07 9.45
CA ARG A 162 -5.07 9.31 9.92
C ARG A 162 -5.77 8.04 10.41
N THR A 163 -5.28 6.86 10.04
CA THR A 163 -5.84 5.54 10.40
C THR A 163 -5.25 4.96 11.68
N GLY A 164 -4.24 5.61 12.28
CA GLY A 164 -3.53 5.08 13.45
C GLY A 164 -2.46 4.02 13.14
N ARG A 165 -2.13 3.81 11.86
CA ARG A 165 -0.96 3.00 11.48
C ARG A 165 0.33 3.77 11.79
N LEU A 166 1.38 3.05 12.16
CA LEU A 166 2.72 3.61 12.23
C LEU A 166 3.22 3.94 10.81
N SER A 167 3.94 5.06 10.67
CA SER A 167 4.84 5.27 9.54
C SER A 167 6.29 5.15 9.99
N SER A 168 7.18 4.85 9.06
CA SER A 168 8.62 4.73 9.30
C SER A 168 9.35 5.71 8.39
N GLU A 169 10.35 6.42 8.94
CA GLU A 169 11.20 7.35 8.19
C GLU A 169 12.64 7.32 8.68
N ASN A 170 13.55 7.88 7.88
CA ASN A 170 14.99 7.96 8.13
C ASN A 170 15.67 6.62 8.50
N PRO A 171 15.49 5.53 7.71
CA PRO A 171 14.73 5.38 6.47
C PRO A 171 13.34 4.73 6.71
N ASN A 172 12.49 4.69 5.68
CA ASN A 172 11.26 3.90 5.76
C ASN A 172 11.55 2.40 5.69
N LEU A 173 11.36 1.69 6.80
CA LEU A 173 11.55 0.23 6.87
C LEU A 173 10.28 -0.56 6.57
N HIS A 174 9.11 0.09 6.45
CA HIS A 174 7.86 -0.61 6.14
C HIS A 174 7.73 -0.98 4.66
N ASN A 175 8.53 -0.38 3.78
CA ASN A 175 8.43 -0.57 2.34
C ASN A 175 9.63 -1.31 1.71
N ILE A 176 10.48 -1.96 2.51
CA ILE A 176 11.61 -2.76 1.98
C ILE A 176 11.07 -3.78 0.96
N PRO A 177 11.58 -3.79 -0.29
CA PRO A 177 10.99 -4.53 -1.39
C PRO A 177 10.90 -6.04 -1.14
N VAL A 178 9.85 -6.65 -1.73
CA VAL A 178 9.55 -8.09 -1.59
C VAL A 178 9.06 -8.76 -2.85
N ARG A 179 8.72 -7.99 -3.88
CA ARG A 179 7.96 -8.50 -5.04
C ARG A 179 8.88 -9.03 -6.12
N SER A 180 9.78 -8.19 -6.61
CA SER A 180 10.80 -8.57 -7.59
C SER A 180 11.98 -9.25 -6.92
N ASP A 181 12.67 -10.08 -7.69
CA ASP A 181 13.84 -10.80 -7.20
C ASP A 181 14.96 -9.81 -6.84
N GLU A 182 15.21 -8.81 -7.68
CA GLU A 182 16.13 -7.69 -7.40
C GLU A 182 15.77 -6.96 -6.10
N GLY A 183 14.48 -6.74 -5.85
CA GLY A 183 14.01 -6.12 -4.63
C GLY A 183 14.22 -7.01 -3.39
N LYS A 184 13.95 -8.31 -3.48
CA LYS A 184 14.05 -9.25 -2.35
C LYS A 184 15.47 -9.34 -1.80
N VAL A 185 16.49 -9.18 -2.63
CA VAL A 185 17.90 -9.27 -2.21
C VAL A 185 18.24 -8.23 -1.14
N PHE A 186 17.61 -7.05 -1.12
CA PHE A 186 17.81 -6.08 -0.04
C PHE A 186 17.52 -6.64 1.36
N ARG A 187 16.57 -7.58 1.47
CA ARG A 187 16.26 -8.19 2.77
C ARG A 187 17.39 -9.06 3.31
N THR A 188 18.28 -9.55 2.45
CA THR A 188 19.44 -10.36 2.87
C THR A 188 20.55 -9.51 3.46
N ALA A 189 20.52 -8.18 3.26
CA ALA A 189 21.48 -7.26 3.89
C ALA A 189 21.15 -7.00 5.36
N PHE A 190 19.91 -7.24 5.81
CA PHE A 190 19.57 -7.14 7.22
C PHE A 190 20.00 -8.42 7.95
N VAL A 191 20.66 -8.26 9.10
CA VAL A 191 21.24 -9.37 9.86
C VAL A 191 20.84 -9.30 11.34
N PRO A 192 20.60 -10.45 11.99
CA PRO A 192 20.28 -10.48 13.40
C PRO A 192 21.51 -10.10 14.23
N ALA A 193 21.29 -9.75 15.50
CA ALA A 193 22.38 -9.63 16.46
C ALA A 193 23.16 -10.95 16.58
N LYS A 194 24.45 -10.87 16.94
CA LYS A 194 25.29 -12.05 17.12
C LYS A 194 24.66 -13.04 18.11
N GLY A 195 24.50 -14.29 17.70
CA GLY A 195 23.88 -15.34 18.51
C GLY A 195 22.35 -15.38 18.43
N SER A 196 21.73 -14.52 17.60
CA SER A 196 20.27 -14.45 17.43
C SER A 196 19.84 -14.86 16.02
N GLN A 197 18.54 -15.11 15.86
CA GLN A 197 17.88 -15.33 14.58
C GLN A 197 16.69 -14.37 14.45
N PHE A 198 16.26 -14.11 13.22
CA PHE A 198 15.01 -13.37 13.00
C PHE A 198 13.80 -14.28 13.16
N LEU A 199 12.79 -13.78 13.86
CA LEU A 199 11.45 -14.34 13.91
C LEU A 199 10.51 -13.37 13.19
N VAL A 200 9.79 -13.86 12.20
CA VAL A 200 8.77 -13.08 11.48
C VAL A 200 7.41 -13.67 11.81
N ALA A 201 6.51 -12.81 12.30
CA ALA A 201 5.11 -13.14 12.54
C ALA A 201 4.23 -12.11 11.83
N ASP A 202 3.29 -12.59 11.03
CA ASP A 202 2.35 -11.77 10.27
C ASP A 202 0.93 -12.28 10.50
N TYR A 203 -0.03 -11.36 10.60
CA TYR A 203 -1.43 -11.77 10.76
C TYR A 203 -1.98 -12.33 9.46
N ASN A 204 -2.54 -13.53 9.52
CA ASN A 204 -3.25 -14.11 8.38
C ASN A 204 -4.57 -13.36 8.10
N GLN A 205 -4.53 -12.40 7.17
CA GLN A 205 -5.70 -11.66 6.66
C GLN A 205 -6.43 -10.83 7.74
N ILE A 206 -5.70 -10.07 8.56
CA ILE A 206 -6.30 -9.30 9.67
C ILE A 206 -7.39 -8.34 9.20
N GLU A 207 -7.23 -7.66 8.06
CA GLU A 207 -8.23 -6.73 7.55
C GLU A 207 -9.56 -7.42 7.24
N LEU A 208 -9.53 -8.60 6.60
CA LEU A 208 -10.76 -9.35 6.30
C LEU A 208 -11.37 -9.97 7.55
N ARG A 209 -10.56 -10.38 8.53
CA ARG A 209 -11.06 -10.84 9.83
C ARG A 209 -11.76 -9.72 10.59
N CYS A 210 -11.21 -8.50 10.55
CA CYS A 210 -11.88 -7.33 11.10
C CYS A 210 -13.20 -7.04 10.40
N ILE A 211 -13.26 -7.11 9.06
CA ILE A 211 -14.52 -6.95 8.31
C ILE A 211 -15.53 -8.02 8.71
N ALA A 212 -15.13 -9.29 8.78
CA ALA A 212 -16.00 -10.39 9.19
C ALA A 212 -16.58 -10.16 10.59
N HIS A 213 -15.75 -9.70 11.53
CA HIS A 213 -16.16 -9.35 12.89
C HIS A 213 -17.11 -8.14 12.95
N LEU A 214 -16.74 -7.04 12.29
CA LEU A 214 -17.49 -5.78 12.33
C LEU A 214 -18.83 -5.88 11.62
N ALA A 215 -18.87 -6.58 10.49
CA ALA A 215 -20.09 -6.86 9.75
C ALA A 215 -20.93 -7.97 10.39
N ASN A 216 -20.35 -8.76 11.31
CA ASN A 216 -20.95 -9.98 11.83
C ASN A 216 -21.47 -10.89 10.69
N ASP A 217 -20.65 -11.07 9.65
CA ASP A 217 -21.03 -11.86 8.47
C ASP A 217 -20.82 -13.35 8.74
N PRO A 218 -21.90 -14.17 8.79
CA PRO A 218 -21.77 -15.58 9.15
C PRO A 218 -20.95 -16.37 8.12
N GLY A 219 -20.98 -15.97 6.84
CA GLY A 219 -20.22 -16.64 5.79
C GLY A 219 -18.72 -16.46 5.94
N LEU A 220 -18.28 -15.22 6.18
CA LEU A 220 -16.86 -14.90 6.41
C LEU A 220 -16.37 -15.48 7.75
N ILE A 221 -17.17 -15.39 8.81
CA ILE A 221 -16.83 -15.95 10.13
C ILE A 221 -16.66 -17.47 10.03
N ASP A 222 -17.60 -18.18 9.40
CA ASP A 222 -17.55 -19.63 9.21
C ASP A 222 -16.31 -20.05 8.40
N ALA A 223 -16.04 -19.38 7.28
CA ALA A 223 -14.84 -19.64 6.48
C ALA A 223 -13.54 -19.47 7.29
N PHE A 224 -13.44 -18.41 8.09
CA PHE A 224 -12.26 -18.16 8.93
C PHE A 224 -12.10 -19.14 10.09
N THR A 225 -13.20 -19.60 10.69
CA THR A 225 -13.18 -20.52 11.83
C THR A 225 -12.92 -21.97 11.42
N LYS A 226 -13.33 -22.35 10.21
CA LYS A 226 -13.03 -23.66 9.60
C LYS A 226 -11.62 -23.75 8.99
N GLY A 227 -10.88 -22.65 8.92
CA GLY A 227 -9.56 -22.60 8.31
C GLY A 227 -9.60 -22.76 6.78
N GLU A 228 -10.74 -22.44 6.15
CA GLU A 228 -10.88 -22.47 4.71
C GLU A 228 -10.07 -21.34 4.06
N ASP A 229 -9.66 -21.54 2.80
CA ASP A 229 -9.09 -20.46 2.01
C ASP A 229 -10.19 -19.44 1.69
N ILE A 230 -10.15 -18.31 2.38
CA ILE A 230 -11.14 -17.24 2.25
C ILE A 230 -11.32 -16.76 0.81
N HIS A 231 -10.25 -16.70 0.02
CA HIS A 231 -10.33 -16.23 -1.36
C HIS A 231 -10.98 -17.26 -2.27
N THR A 232 -10.76 -18.55 -2.01
CA THR A 232 -11.43 -19.64 -2.70
C THR A 232 -12.91 -19.69 -2.33
N SER A 233 -13.24 -19.53 -1.05
CA SER A 233 -14.62 -19.49 -0.56
C SER A 233 -15.39 -18.28 -1.14
N THR A 234 -14.77 -17.10 -1.11
CA THR A 234 -15.29 -15.89 -1.76
C THR A 234 -15.47 -16.10 -3.27
N ALA A 235 -14.49 -16.66 -3.97
CA ALA A 235 -14.59 -16.92 -5.41
C ALA A 235 -15.74 -17.89 -5.71
N ALA A 236 -15.85 -18.99 -4.97
CA ALA A 236 -16.91 -19.98 -5.14
C ALA A 236 -18.31 -19.33 -5.04
N ARG A 237 -18.50 -18.46 -4.05
CA ARG A 237 -19.76 -17.72 -3.87
C ARG A 237 -20.00 -16.67 -4.95
N VAL A 238 -19.00 -15.83 -5.24
CA VAL A 238 -19.11 -14.74 -6.23
C VAL A 238 -19.36 -15.27 -7.63
N PHE A 239 -18.68 -16.34 -8.04
CA PHE A 239 -18.82 -16.94 -9.37
C PHE A 239 -19.88 -18.04 -9.44
N GLY A 240 -20.55 -18.37 -8.32
CA GLY A 240 -21.58 -19.41 -8.27
C GLY A 240 -21.08 -20.82 -8.63
N VAL A 241 -19.82 -21.14 -8.29
CA VAL A 241 -19.19 -22.44 -8.59
C VAL A 241 -18.81 -23.19 -7.30
N ALA A 242 -18.70 -24.52 -7.37
CA ALA A 242 -18.15 -25.29 -6.27
C ALA A 242 -16.69 -24.88 -5.99
N ALA A 243 -16.26 -24.91 -4.71
CA ALA A 243 -14.88 -24.57 -4.32
C ALA A 243 -13.82 -25.37 -5.10
N SER A 244 -14.10 -26.63 -5.43
CA SER A 244 -13.23 -27.50 -6.25
C SER A 244 -13.12 -27.07 -7.72
N LYS A 245 -14.02 -26.20 -8.20
CA LYS A 245 -14.02 -25.65 -9.56
C LYS A 245 -13.48 -24.22 -9.63
N VAL A 246 -13.05 -23.66 -8.51
CA VAL A 246 -12.43 -22.33 -8.48
C VAL A 246 -11.06 -22.41 -9.15
N THR A 247 -10.89 -21.67 -10.25
CA THR A 247 -9.61 -21.55 -10.94
C THR A 247 -8.68 -20.59 -10.20
N GLY A 248 -7.37 -20.66 -10.49
CA GLY A 248 -6.40 -19.69 -9.95
C GLY A 248 -6.73 -18.24 -10.32
N GLU A 249 -7.30 -18.02 -11.52
CA GLU A 249 -7.76 -16.71 -11.96
C GLU A 249 -8.95 -16.22 -11.14
N MET A 250 -9.98 -17.06 -10.94
CA MET A 250 -11.14 -16.73 -10.11
C MET A 250 -10.73 -16.37 -8.68
N ARG A 251 -9.83 -17.17 -8.10
CA ARG A 251 -9.27 -16.90 -6.77
C ARG A 251 -8.51 -15.57 -6.73
N SER A 252 -7.74 -15.26 -7.77
CA SER A 252 -7.00 -13.99 -7.88
C SER A 252 -7.95 -12.79 -7.98
N LYS A 253 -8.99 -12.88 -8.81
CA LYS A 253 -10.05 -11.86 -8.92
C LYS A 253 -10.76 -11.65 -7.57
N ALA A 254 -11.20 -12.72 -6.92
CA ALA A 254 -11.85 -12.66 -5.61
C ALA A 254 -10.95 -12.03 -4.52
N LYS A 255 -9.64 -12.35 -4.53
CA LYS A 255 -8.65 -11.72 -3.67
C LYS A 255 -8.58 -10.21 -3.90
N MET A 256 -8.48 -9.78 -5.16
CA MET A 256 -8.42 -8.35 -5.51
C MET A 256 -9.69 -7.59 -5.12
N VAL A 257 -10.86 -8.21 -5.30
CA VAL A 257 -12.16 -7.68 -4.87
C VAL A 257 -12.19 -7.53 -3.35
N SER A 258 -11.87 -8.57 -2.60
CA SER A 258 -11.86 -8.57 -1.13
C SER A 258 -10.97 -7.44 -0.56
N TYR A 259 -9.78 -7.24 -1.15
CA TYR A 259 -8.92 -6.11 -0.77
C TYR A 259 -9.47 -4.76 -1.24
N GLY A 260 -10.08 -4.68 -2.43
CA GLY A 260 -10.71 -3.46 -2.92
C GLY A 260 -11.83 -2.97 -2.00
N LEU A 261 -12.67 -3.88 -1.52
CA LEU A 261 -13.77 -3.59 -0.60
C LEU A 261 -13.32 -3.05 0.75
N ALA A 262 -12.23 -3.59 1.31
CA ALA A 262 -11.63 -3.04 2.53
C ALA A 262 -11.20 -1.56 2.40
N TYR A 263 -11.11 -1.03 1.18
CA TYR A 263 -10.79 0.36 0.87
C TYR A 263 -11.97 1.13 0.25
N GLY A 264 -13.19 0.62 0.33
CA GLY A 264 -14.38 1.26 -0.25
C GLY A 264 -14.29 1.43 -1.77
N MET A 265 -13.61 0.53 -2.47
CA MET A 265 -13.38 0.65 -3.91
C MET A 265 -14.67 0.48 -4.72
N GLU A 266 -14.96 1.45 -5.57
CA GLU A 266 -16.08 1.41 -6.53
C GLU A 266 -15.73 0.62 -7.79
N ALA A 267 -16.76 0.27 -8.58
CA ALA A 267 -16.62 -0.47 -9.85
C ALA A 267 -15.55 0.11 -10.79
N TYR A 268 -15.47 1.45 -10.92
CA TYR A 268 -14.40 2.07 -11.72
C TYR A 268 -13.00 1.82 -11.16
N GLY A 269 -12.82 1.93 -9.84
CA GLY A 269 -11.53 1.65 -9.21
C GLY A 269 -11.14 0.18 -9.34
N LEU A 270 -12.13 -0.71 -9.20
CA LEU A 270 -11.96 -2.15 -9.35
C LEU A 270 -11.61 -2.52 -10.80
N SER A 271 -12.26 -1.90 -11.79
CA SER A 271 -12.00 -2.15 -13.21
C SER A 271 -10.57 -1.78 -13.61
N GLN A 272 -10.06 -0.65 -13.11
CA GLN A 272 -8.66 -0.26 -13.36
C GLN A 272 -7.67 -1.23 -12.72
N ARG A 273 -8.02 -1.80 -11.56
CA ARG A 273 -7.15 -2.73 -10.83
C ARG A 273 -7.14 -4.13 -11.47
N LEU A 274 -8.29 -4.56 -11.98
CA LEU A 274 -8.49 -5.86 -12.63
C LEU A 274 -8.14 -5.84 -14.12
N GLY A 275 -8.05 -4.66 -14.74
CA GLY A 275 -7.85 -4.54 -16.18
C GLY A 275 -9.06 -4.97 -17.01
N ILE A 276 -10.27 -4.87 -16.44
CA ILE A 276 -11.54 -5.30 -17.06
C ILE A 276 -12.45 -4.12 -17.37
N ALA A 277 -13.58 -4.37 -18.05
CA ALA A 277 -14.60 -3.36 -18.28
C ALA A 277 -15.25 -2.90 -16.96
N VAL A 278 -15.73 -1.65 -16.92
CA VAL A 278 -16.41 -1.11 -15.73
C VAL A 278 -17.67 -1.90 -15.40
N ASP A 279 -18.42 -2.33 -16.42
CA ASP A 279 -19.66 -3.10 -16.25
C ASP A 279 -19.36 -4.48 -15.64
N GLU A 280 -18.34 -5.18 -16.14
CA GLU A 280 -17.89 -6.45 -15.54
C GLU A 280 -17.44 -6.28 -14.09
N ALA A 281 -16.74 -5.18 -13.77
CA ALA A 281 -16.34 -4.88 -12.40
C ALA A 281 -17.55 -4.57 -11.50
N ALA A 282 -18.60 -3.93 -12.03
CA ALA A 282 -19.84 -3.69 -11.29
C ALA A 282 -20.57 -5.01 -11.00
N GLU A 283 -20.70 -5.89 -11.98
CA GLU A 283 -21.30 -7.23 -11.81
C GLU A 283 -20.59 -8.05 -10.72
N ILE A 284 -19.25 -8.03 -10.72
CA ILE A 284 -18.46 -8.72 -9.69
C ILE A 284 -18.70 -8.13 -8.30
N LEU A 285 -18.81 -6.80 -8.19
CA LEU A 285 -19.06 -6.13 -6.92
C LEU A 285 -20.47 -6.42 -6.39
N ASP A 286 -21.47 -6.42 -7.28
CA ASP A 286 -22.85 -6.78 -6.95
C ASP A 286 -22.96 -8.24 -6.51
N ALA A 287 -22.30 -9.16 -7.21
CA ALA A 287 -22.23 -10.56 -6.84
C ALA A 287 -21.55 -10.76 -5.47
N TYR A 288 -20.51 -9.98 -5.17
CA TYR A 288 -19.88 -9.99 -3.85
C TYR A 288 -20.85 -9.54 -2.75
N PHE A 289 -21.54 -8.42 -2.94
CA PHE A 289 -22.49 -7.93 -1.95
C PHE A 289 -23.71 -8.83 -1.79
N ALA A 290 -24.14 -9.51 -2.85
CA ALA A 290 -25.17 -10.55 -2.77
C ALA A 290 -24.69 -11.77 -1.97
N ALA A 291 -23.40 -12.14 -2.08
CA ALA A 291 -22.79 -13.23 -1.32
C ALA A 291 -22.52 -12.88 0.15
N PHE A 292 -22.31 -11.60 0.46
CA PHE A 292 -21.97 -11.08 1.79
C PHE A 292 -22.85 -9.86 2.16
N PRO A 293 -24.17 -10.06 2.34
CA PRO A 293 -25.11 -8.96 2.55
C PRO A 293 -24.82 -8.18 3.84
N ASN A 294 -24.30 -8.83 4.88
CA ASN A 294 -23.96 -8.18 6.14
C ASN A 294 -22.79 -7.20 5.97
N VAL A 295 -21.86 -7.48 5.07
CA VAL A 295 -20.75 -6.57 4.74
C VAL A 295 -21.29 -5.30 4.08
N LYS A 296 -22.22 -5.45 3.12
CA LYS A 296 -22.87 -4.29 2.48
C LYS A 296 -23.61 -3.44 3.53
N GLN A 297 -24.42 -4.09 4.35
CA GLN A 297 -25.20 -3.41 5.39
C GLN A 297 -24.29 -2.65 6.35
N TYR A 298 -23.20 -3.28 6.81
CA TYR A 298 -22.21 -2.62 7.66
C TYR A 298 -21.58 -1.38 7.01
N MET A 299 -21.23 -1.45 5.73
CA MET A 299 -20.66 -0.31 5.00
C MET A 299 -21.67 0.84 4.89
N ASP A 300 -22.92 0.55 4.53
CA ASP A 300 -23.99 1.54 4.43
C ASP A 300 -24.26 2.20 5.80
N ASP A 301 -24.35 1.41 6.86
CA ASP A 301 -24.57 1.89 8.23
C ASP A 301 -23.40 2.73 8.75
N ALA A 302 -22.16 2.34 8.43
CA ALA A 302 -20.96 3.09 8.80
C ALA A 302 -20.94 4.48 8.14
N VAL A 303 -21.30 4.57 6.86
CA VAL A 303 -21.42 5.84 6.14
C VAL A 303 -22.50 6.73 6.76
N GLU A 304 -23.68 6.18 7.02
CA GLU A 304 -24.78 6.95 7.60
C GLU A 304 -24.48 7.41 9.05
N ALA A 305 -23.82 6.58 9.85
CA ALA A 305 -23.34 6.97 11.17
C ALA A 305 -22.29 8.09 11.09
N ALA A 306 -21.35 7.99 10.14
CA ALA A 306 -20.30 8.99 9.94
C ALA A 306 -20.87 10.33 9.45
N LYS A 307 -21.87 10.33 8.56
CA LYS A 307 -22.58 11.57 8.13
C LYS A 307 -23.25 12.28 9.30
N LYS A 308 -23.86 11.53 10.23
CA LYS A 308 -24.53 12.09 11.41
C LYS A 308 -23.55 12.67 12.43
N ARG A 309 -22.40 12.02 12.63
CA ARG A 309 -21.43 12.38 13.69
C ARG A 309 -20.28 13.26 13.19
N GLY A 310 -19.97 13.23 11.89
CA GLY A 310 -18.83 13.88 11.26
C GLY A 310 -17.50 13.11 11.36
N TYR A 311 -17.51 11.89 11.91
CA TYR A 311 -16.32 11.06 12.10
C TYR A 311 -16.65 9.56 12.19
N THR A 312 -15.66 8.71 11.92
CA THR A 312 -15.70 7.26 12.17
C THR A 312 -14.98 6.90 13.46
N VAL A 313 -15.29 5.72 14.02
CA VAL A 313 -14.70 5.19 15.26
C VAL A 313 -14.25 3.75 15.04
N THR A 314 -13.02 3.42 15.46
CA THR A 314 -12.50 2.04 15.43
C THR A 314 -12.90 1.25 16.68
N LEU A 315 -12.63 -0.06 16.72
CA LEU A 315 -12.95 -0.95 17.84
C LEU A 315 -12.45 -0.44 19.21
N PHE A 316 -11.27 0.18 19.24
CA PHE A 316 -10.68 0.72 20.47
C PHE A 316 -10.95 2.22 20.67
N GLY A 317 -11.93 2.79 19.98
CA GLY A 317 -12.35 4.17 20.20
C GLY A 317 -11.60 5.24 19.39
N ARG A 318 -10.61 4.87 18.54
CA ARG A 318 -9.91 5.86 17.70
C ARG A 318 -10.88 6.56 16.76
N ARG A 319 -10.89 7.89 16.77
CA ARG A 319 -11.75 8.71 15.92
C ARG A 319 -11.01 9.25 14.69
N ARG A 320 -11.69 9.29 13.54
CA ARG A 320 -11.23 9.98 12.32
C ARG A 320 -12.32 10.90 11.82
N PHE A 321 -12.07 12.21 11.86
CA PHE A 321 -12.97 13.21 11.28
C PHE A 321 -12.93 13.17 9.75
N ILE A 322 -14.11 13.28 9.14
CA ILE A 322 -14.28 13.22 7.69
C ILE A 322 -15.11 14.44 7.25
N PRO A 323 -14.49 15.64 7.19
CA PRO A 323 -15.19 16.87 6.81
C PRO A 323 -15.76 16.79 5.38
N GLU A 324 -15.19 15.95 4.52
CA GLU A 324 -15.64 15.73 3.15
C GLU A 324 -17.10 15.24 3.05
N LEU A 325 -17.63 14.55 4.08
CA LEU A 325 -19.02 14.05 4.09
C LEU A 325 -20.06 15.18 4.00
N ASN A 326 -19.72 16.37 4.50
CA ASN A 326 -20.59 17.55 4.47
C ASN A 326 -20.35 18.47 3.26
N ASN A 327 -19.47 18.08 2.34
CA ASN A 327 -19.11 18.94 1.21
C ASN A 327 -20.27 18.99 0.18
N PRO A 328 -20.62 20.15 -0.41
CA PRO A 328 -21.65 20.22 -1.45
C PRO A 328 -21.25 19.52 -2.77
N ASN A 329 -19.95 19.32 -3.01
CA ASN A 329 -19.46 18.60 -4.18
C ASN A 329 -19.60 17.08 -4.01
N PHE A 330 -20.41 16.46 -4.87
CA PHE A 330 -20.67 15.01 -4.87
C PHE A 330 -19.38 14.18 -4.89
N ARG A 331 -18.39 14.54 -5.71
CA ARG A 331 -17.12 13.78 -5.81
C ARG A 331 -16.31 13.84 -4.53
N LEU A 332 -16.33 14.98 -3.84
CA LEU A 332 -15.65 15.11 -2.54
C LEU A 332 -16.38 14.31 -1.46
N ARG A 333 -17.72 14.34 -1.43
CA ARG A 333 -18.49 13.47 -0.51
C ARG A 333 -18.18 12.00 -0.73
N GLN A 334 -18.17 11.55 -1.97
CA GLN A 334 -17.88 10.16 -2.32
C GLN A 334 -16.45 9.76 -1.89
N ILE A 335 -15.46 10.66 -1.99
CA ILE A 335 -14.14 10.44 -1.38
C ILE A 335 -14.24 10.28 0.13
N GLY A 336 -15.07 11.09 0.79
CA GLY A 336 -15.34 11.00 2.23
C GLY A 336 -15.99 9.67 2.64
N GLU A 337 -16.97 9.18 1.87
CA GLU A 337 -17.66 7.91 2.16
C GLU A 337 -16.72 6.70 2.09
N ARG A 338 -15.63 6.79 1.32
CA ARG A 338 -14.59 5.74 1.25
C ARG A 338 -13.55 5.80 2.38
N GLN A 339 -13.48 6.90 3.14
CA GLN A 339 -12.46 7.12 4.19
C GLN A 339 -12.87 6.53 5.54
#